data_AF-A0A8S2WZR8-F1
#
_entry.id   AF-A0A8S2WZR8-F1
#
_cell.length_a   1.000
_cell.length_b   1.000
_cell.length_c   1.000
_cell.angle_alpha   90.00
_cell.angle_beta   90.00
_cell.angle_gamma   90.00
#
_symmetry.space_group_name_H-M   'P 1'
#
loop_
_entity.id
_entity.type
_entity.pdbx_description
1 polymer ?
#
loop_
_entity_poly.entity_id
_entity_poly.type
_entity_poly.pdbx_seq_one_letter_code
_entity_poly.pdbx_strand_id
1 'polypeptide(L)'
;EVIFDLEESKYQHAEPRLSIYGKNIDEWDKLAKWCVKNTMYSANIAWMVQIPRLYDVYYANGITKNFQEFLANLFQPLFEATIDPASHPDLFRFMYHLTGFDSVDDETKPEKPVITPDMPYPDEWNTKENPPYAYYLFYMYANILTLNQLRKERGLNTYQFRPHCGEAGTVSHLVTAYMVAENISHGLLLRKSPVLQYLFYLCQIGIAMSPLSNNSLFINYNRNPMLEYFERGLCVSLSTDDPMQFHFTKEPLMEEYSIAAQVWKLSSVDMCELARNSVLMSGFSHEVKMYWLGSNYQEPGVVGNDIRRTNVPAIRIAYRYEAFCEELNILSLAYKSRQEIKSTDLNSKKQQQQSRGKERFLVGDRKFLFHHNTKYFVTRPQTTWIIFQIKKRNNSTTLSTKLTSSYFHHASSLPFVYKTLAQSFDDTAAQHPDHECYVFRSEQKRYTFKSFKNEVDSLAASFIELGFEKGDRFAVWLPNTSENVAMTFAASKLGLIKVNINPAYVGRELEYCINKVGCKGIILPPAVKVIESLSIFRRLVPELDQHTIGRELSSKVLPT
;
A
#
# COMPACT_ATOMS: atom_id res chain seq x y z
N GLU A 1 -42.95 -10.94 -0.81
CA GLU A 1 -42.45 -12.32 -0.96
C GLU A 1 -41.06 -12.37 -0.34
N VAL A 2 -39.93 -12.46 -1.06
CA VAL A 2 -38.58 -12.62 -0.45
C VAL A 2 -38.28 -11.72 0.77
N ILE A 3 -38.63 -10.42 0.72
CA ILE A 3 -38.47 -9.51 1.88
C ILE A 3 -39.29 -9.96 3.10
N PHE A 4 -40.55 -10.31 2.87
CA PHE A 4 -41.48 -10.77 3.91
C PHE A 4 -41.04 -12.10 4.52
N ASP A 5 -40.60 -13.05 3.67
CA ASP A 5 -40.10 -14.35 4.14
C ASP A 5 -38.83 -14.20 5.00
N LEU A 6 -37.95 -13.24 4.65
CA LEU A 6 -36.78 -12.88 5.46
C LEU A 6 -37.14 -12.14 6.75
N GLU A 7 -38.23 -11.37 6.79
CA GLU A 7 -38.74 -10.72 8.01
C GLU A 7 -39.41 -11.71 8.97
N GLU A 8 -40.08 -12.74 8.46
CA GLU A 8 -40.54 -13.87 9.29
C GLU A 8 -39.35 -14.68 9.85
N SER A 9 -38.23 -14.73 9.12
CA SER A 9 -37.01 -15.39 9.58
C SER A 9 -36.24 -14.54 10.59
N LYS A 10 -36.51 -14.78 11.89
CA LYS A 10 -35.94 -14.05 13.04
C LYS A 10 -34.41 -13.89 13.05
N TYR A 11 -33.66 -14.77 12.39
CA TYR A 11 -32.19 -14.79 12.46
C TYR A 11 -31.48 -14.68 11.09
N GLN A 12 -32.18 -14.83 9.97
CA GLN A 12 -31.57 -14.78 8.64
C GLN A 12 -31.60 -13.34 8.11
N HIS A 13 -30.43 -12.87 7.68
CA HIS A 13 -30.22 -11.52 7.18
C HIS A 13 -29.48 -11.60 5.85
N ALA A 14 -29.77 -10.71 4.91
CA ALA A 14 -29.27 -10.79 3.56
C ALA A 14 -28.62 -9.49 3.08
N GLU A 15 -27.56 -9.63 2.29
CA GLU A 15 -26.96 -8.55 1.51
C GLU A 15 -27.04 -8.86 0.00
N PRO A 16 -28.26 -8.87 -0.59
CA PRO A 16 -28.47 -9.07 -2.02
C PRO A 16 -27.78 -7.98 -2.86
N ARG A 17 -27.36 -8.38 -4.06
CA ARG A 17 -26.71 -7.49 -5.04
C ARG A 17 -27.74 -6.94 -6.02
N LEU A 18 -27.71 -5.63 -6.27
CA LEU A 18 -28.44 -4.95 -7.34
C LEU A 18 -27.44 -4.43 -8.36
N SER A 19 -27.72 -4.63 -9.66
CA SER A 19 -26.82 -4.20 -10.72
C SER A 19 -26.96 -2.71 -11.04
N ILE A 20 -25.85 -1.99 -11.03
CA ILE A 20 -25.69 -0.73 -11.76
C ILE A 20 -24.62 -0.99 -12.84
N TYR A 21 -24.94 -0.68 -14.09
CA TYR A 21 -24.13 -1.00 -15.26
C TYR A 21 -23.26 0.17 -15.73
N GLY A 22 -23.54 1.40 -15.31
CA GLY A 22 -22.76 2.57 -15.72
C GLY A 22 -22.90 2.93 -17.21
N LYS A 23 -23.98 2.51 -17.86
CA LYS A 23 -24.28 2.84 -19.28
C LYS A 23 -24.86 4.25 -19.42
N ASN A 24 -25.53 4.73 -18.38
CA ASN A 24 -26.26 5.99 -18.38
C ASN A 24 -26.34 6.56 -16.95
N ILE A 25 -26.15 7.87 -16.81
CA ILE A 25 -26.10 8.56 -15.52
C ILE A 25 -27.40 8.44 -14.71
N ASP A 26 -28.57 8.36 -15.36
CA ASP A 26 -29.85 8.21 -14.67
C ASP A 26 -30.09 6.80 -14.09
N GLU A 27 -29.21 5.81 -14.30
CA GLU A 27 -29.41 4.44 -13.80
C GLU A 27 -29.68 4.42 -12.29
N TRP A 28 -28.97 5.26 -11.54
CA TRP A 28 -29.13 5.42 -10.10
C TRP A 28 -30.51 5.95 -9.71
N ASP A 29 -31.00 7.03 -10.34
CA ASP A 29 -32.33 7.56 -10.04
C ASP A 29 -33.44 6.59 -10.47
N LYS A 30 -33.26 5.88 -11.59
CA LYS A 30 -34.20 4.85 -12.06
C LYS A 30 -34.30 3.70 -11.04
N LEU A 31 -33.16 3.20 -10.54
CA LEU A 31 -33.13 2.16 -9.51
C LEU A 31 -33.69 2.67 -8.17
N ALA A 32 -33.23 3.83 -7.70
CA ALA A 32 -33.65 4.38 -6.41
C ALA A 32 -35.15 4.70 -6.38
N LYS A 33 -35.70 5.27 -7.46
CA LYS A 33 -37.15 5.50 -7.60
C LYS A 33 -37.95 4.19 -7.61
N TRP A 34 -37.40 3.11 -8.18
CA TRP A 34 -38.01 1.78 -8.08
C TRP A 34 -37.94 1.24 -6.63
N CYS A 35 -36.82 1.39 -5.93
CA CYS A 35 -36.68 0.98 -4.53
C CYS A 35 -37.65 1.73 -3.60
N VAL A 36 -37.71 3.06 -3.72
CA VAL A 36 -38.62 3.91 -2.92
C VAL A 36 -40.08 3.57 -3.23
N LYS A 37 -40.46 3.53 -4.52
CA LYS A 37 -41.86 3.28 -4.93
C LYS A 37 -42.39 1.94 -4.44
N ASN A 38 -41.56 0.90 -4.42
CA ASN A 38 -41.97 -0.45 -4.03
C ASN A 38 -41.60 -0.81 -2.58
N THR A 39 -41.11 0.15 -1.78
CA THR A 39 -40.70 -0.04 -0.38
C THR A 39 -39.70 -1.19 -0.21
N MET A 40 -38.61 -1.18 -0.99
CA MET A 40 -37.58 -2.22 -1.01
C MET A 40 -36.60 -2.08 0.17
N TYR A 41 -37.13 -2.01 1.39
CA TYR A 41 -36.40 -1.74 2.62
C TYR A 41 -36.90 -2.67 3.74
N SER A 42 -35.98 -3.21 4.52
CA SER A 42 -36.26 -4.08 5.66
C SER A 42 -35.16 -3.96 6.70
N ALA A 43 -35.44 -4.34 7.96
CA ALA A 43 -34.40 -4.49 8.97
C ALA A 43 -33.47 -5.69 8.67
N ASN A 44 -33.96 -6.70 7.95
CA ASN A 44 -33.25 -7.94 7.68
C ASN A 44 -32.46 -7.90 6.36
N ILE A 45 -32.60 -6.83 5.57
CA ILE A 45 -31.98 -6.68 4.25
C ILE A 45 -31.24 -5.35 4.15
N ALA A 46 -30.01 -5.43 3.67
CA ALA A 46 -29.25 -4.28 3.21
C ALA A 46 -28.74 -4.54 1.79
N TRP A 47 -28.48 -3.50 1.00
CA TRP A 47 -28.23 -3.67 -0.44
C TRP A 47 -26.75 -3.47 -0.78
N MET A 48 -26.20 -4.39 -1.58
CA MET A 48 -24.93 -4.16 -2.29
C MET A 48 -25.20 -3.76 -3.73
N VAL A 49 -24.35 -2.90 -4.29
CA VAL A 49 -24.39 -2.56 -5.72
C VAL A 49 -23.28 -3.30 -6.44
N GLN A 50 -23.66 -4.25 -7.30
CA GLN A 50 -22.72 -4.94 -8.18
C GLN A 50 -22.54 -4.18 -9.49
N ILE A 51 -21.29 -4.06 -9.92
CA ILE A 51 -20.90 -3.34 -11.13
C ILE A 51 -20.25 -4.34 -12.09
N PRO A 52 -20.95 -4.73 -13.17
CA PRO A 52 -20.41 -5.63 -14.19
C PRO A 52 -19.25 -4.99 -14.98
N ARG A 53 -18.12 -5.70 -15.10
CA ARG A 53 -16.91 -5.28 -15.82
C ARG A 53 -17.06 -5.38 -17.35
N LEU A 54 -18.08 -4.73 -17.92
CA LEU A 54 -18.52 -4.89 -19.32
C LEU A 54 -18.34 -3.62 -20.17
N TYR A 55 -17.36 -2.77 -19.85
CA TYR A 55 -17.06 -1.55 -20.60
C TYR A 55 -16.81 -1.80 -22.09
N ASP A 56 -16.11 -2.88 -22.44
CA ASP A 56 -15.85 -3.28 -23.83
C ASP A 56 -17.14 -3.44 -24.65
N VAL A 57 -18.16 -4.06 -24.07
CA VAL A 57 -19.50 -4.20 -24.66
C VAL A 57 -20.16 -2.83 -24.83
N TYR A 58 -20.02 -1.93 -23.86
CA TYR A 58 -20.70 -0.62 -23.89
C TYR A 58 -20.02 0.33 -24.88
N TYR A 59 -18.69 0.36 -24.89
CA TYR A 59 -17.90 1.10 -25.88
C TYR A 59 -18.12 0.56 -27.30
N ALA A 60 -18.11 -0.77 -27.50
CA ALA A 60 -18.31 -1.36 -28.83
C ALA A 60 -19.69 -1.07 -29.43
N ASN A 61 -20.70 -0.86 -28.59
CA ASN A 61 -22.07 -0.46 -28.99
C ASN A 61 -22.29 1.07 -29.00
N GLY A 62 -21.26 1.88 -28.76
CA GLY A 62 -21.36 3.35 -28.76
C GLY A 62 -22.16 3.94 -27.59
N ILE A 63 -22.33 3.18 -26.51
CA ILE A 63 -23.06 3.59 -25.29
C ILE A 63 -22.20 4.52 -24.42
N THR A 64 -20.89 4.26 -24.35
CA THR A 64 -19.90 5.04 -23.61
C THR A 64 -18.69 5.36 -24.50
N LYS A 65 -18.19 6.60 -24.46
CA LYS A 65 -17.10 7.10 -25.31
C LYS A 65 -15.70 6.73 -24.81
N ASN A 66 -15.53 6.60 -23.50
CA ASN A 66 -14.30 6.22 -22.81
C ASN A 66 -14.62 5.69 -21.41
N PHE A 67 -13.62 5.15 -20.71
CA PHE A 67 -13.81 4.61 -19.36
C PHE A 67 -14.16 5.68 -18.32
N GLN A 68 -13.78 6.94 -18.54
CA GLN A 68 -14.17 8.06 -17.68
C GLN A 68 -15.68 8.33 -17.69
N GLU A 69 -16.35 8.20 -18.83
CA GLU A 69 -17.81 8.35 -18.91
C GLU A 69 -18.53 7.18 -18.19
N PHE A 70 -17.99 5.97 -18.29
CA PHE A 70 -18.44 4.82 -17.50
C PHE A 70 -18.30 5.08 -15.99
N LEU A 71 -17.12 5.51 -15.52
CA LEU A 71 -16.90 5.87 -14.11
C LEU A 71 -17.79 7.04 -13.64
N ALA A 72 -18.04 8.04 -14.50
CA ALA A 72 -18.93 9.15 -14.18
C ALA A 72 -20.37 8.66 -13.97
N ASN A 73 -20.91 7.84 -14.87
CA ASN A 73 -22.23 7.24 -14.72
C ASN A 73 -22.35 6.41 -13.41
N LEU A 74 -21.27 5.78 -12.95
CA LEU A 74 -21.24 5.00 -11.71
C LEU A 74 -21.19 5.86 -10.44
N PHE A 75 -20.41 6.94 -10.41
CA PHE A 75 -20.09 7.63 -9.15
C PHE A 75 -20.58 9.07 -9.07
N GLN A 76 -20.76 9.79 -10.18
CA GLN A 76 -21.17 11.19 -10.17
C GLN A 76 -22.53 11.41 -9.48
N PRO A 77 -23.61 10.64 -9.76
CA PRO A 77 -24.89 10.81 -9.07
C PRO A 77 -24.81 10.60 -7.55
N LEU A 78 -23.88 9.75 -7.10
CA LEU A 78 -23.67 9.49 -5.67
C LEU A 78 -22.97 10.67 -4.97
N PHE A 79 -22.04 11.33 -5.66
CA PHE A 79 -21.45 12.58 -5.18
C PHE A 79 -22.48 13.70 -5.17
N GLU A 80 -23.25 13.87 -6.25
CA GLU A 80 -24.31 14.89 -6.38
C GLU A 80 -25.37 14.72 -5.27
N ALA A 81 -25.92 13.53 -5.09
CA ALA A 81 -26.85 13.19 -4.00
C ALA A 81 -26.25 13.38 -2.59
N THR A 82 -24.94 13.18 -2.43
CA THR A 82 -24.25 13.39 -1.15
C THR A 82 -24.02 14.88 -0.87
N ILE A 83 -23.73 15.68 -1.90
CA ILE A 83 -23.46 17.13 -1.80
C ILE A 83 -24.75 17.93 -1.62
N ASP A 84 -25.77 17.62 -2.43
CA ASP A 84 -27.11 18.20 -2.36
C ASP A 84 -28.18 17.10 -2.40
N PRO A 85 -28.69 16.66 -1.25
CA PRO A 85 -29.79 15.68 -1.17
C PRO A 85 -31.07 16.07 -1.92
N ALA A 86 -31.28 17.35 -2.24
CA ALA A 86 -32.45 17.79 -3.01
C ALA A 86 -32.32 17.53 -4.52
N SER A 87 -31.09 17.36 -5.03
CA SER A 87 -30.83 17.05 -6.45
C SER A 87 -31.30 15.64 -6.84
N HIS A 88 -31.06 14.64 -5.97
CA HIS A 88 -31.49 13.25 -6.15
C HIS A 88 -32.17 12.70 -4.88
N PRO A 89 -33.41 13.12 -4.57
CA PRO A 89 -34.05 12.85 -3.27
C PRO A 89 -34.35 11.38 -3.01
N ASP A 90 -34.69 10.60 -4.03
CA ASP A 90 -34.94 9.16 -3.90
C ASP A 90 -33.63 8.37 -3.84
N LEU A 91 -32.60 8.80 -4.59
CA LEU A 91 -31.24 8.23 -4.51
C LEU A 91 -30.64 8.44 -3.13
N PHE A 92 -30.72 9.65 -2.58
CA PHE A 92 -30.22 9.96 -1.24
C PHE A 92 -30.87 9.06 -0.16
N ARG A 93 -32.17 8.76 -0.28
CA ARG A 93 -32.86 7.79 0.60
C ARG A 93 -32.33 6.38 0.39
N PHE A 94 -32.29 5.89 -0.84
CA PHE A 94 -31.80 4.55 -1.18
C PHE A 94 -30.36 4.33 -0.69
N MET A 95 -29.51 5.36 -0.81
CA MET A 95 -28.11 5.38 -0.35
C MET A 95 -27.91 5.11 1.15
N TYR A 96 -28.92 5.29 2.01
CA TYR A 96 -28.83 4.87 3.42
C TYR A 96 -28.96 3.35 3.61
N HIS A 97 -29.60 2.66 2.69
CA HIS A 97 -29.80 1.21 2.71
C HIS A 97 -28.73 0.45 1.92
N LEU A 98 -27.84 1.17 1.25
CA LEU A 98 -26.65 0.62 0.62
C LEU A 98 -25.56 0.36 1.68
N THR A 99 -24.89 -0.78 1.58
CA THR A 99 -23.77 -1.15 2.47
C THR A 99 -22.43 -1.28 1.76
N GLY A 100 -22.43 -1.48 0.44
CA GLY A 100 -21.19 -1.69 -0.28
C GLY A 100 -21.33 -1.82 -1.78
N PHE A 101 -20.17 -1.91 -2.42
CA PHE A 101 -20.00 -2.15 -3.84
C PHE A 101 -19.33 -3.50 -4.08
N ASP A 102 -19.71 -4.13 -5.17
CA ASP A 102 -19.19 -5.39 -5.65
C ASP A 102 -18.76 -5.22 -7.12
N SER A 103 -17.73 -5.95 -7.55
CA SER A 103 -17.27 -5.96 -8.95
C SER A 103 -17.43 -7.37 -9.48
N VAL A 104 -18.23 -7.52 -10.53
CA VAL A 104 -18.63 -8.82 -11.09
C VAL A 104 -18.36 -8.89 -12.58
N ASP A 105 -18.21 -10.11 -13.11
CA ASP A 105 -18.16 -10.56 -14.51
C ASP A 105 -17.33 -11.86 -14.53
N ASP A 106 -17.42 -12.66 -15.59
CA ASP A 106 -16.65 -13.89 -15.78
C ASP A 106 -15.13 -13.65 -15.64
N GLU A 107 -14.56 -14.11 -14.52
CA GLU A 107 -13.13 -13.98 -14.22
C GLU A 107 -12.25 -14.84 -15.13
N THR A 108 -12.80 -15.79 -15.90
CA THR A 108 -12.01 -16.62 -16.84
C THR A 108 -11.56 -15.87 -18.10
N LYS A 109 -12.17 -14.71 -18.38
CA LYS A 109 -11.85 -13.89 -19.56
C LYS A 109 -10.36 -13.50 -19.60
N PRO A 110 -9.65 -13.70 -20.73
CA PRO A 110 -8.25 -13.31 -20.85
C PRO A 110 -8.05 -11.80 -20.72
N GLU A 111 -7.07 -11.38 -19.92
CA GLU A 111 -6.72 -9.98 -19.69
C GLU A 111 -5.20 -9.78 -19.52
N LYS A 112 -4.75 -8.53 -19.42
CA LYS A 112 -3.37 -8.15 -19.06
C LYS A 112 -3.31 -7.79 -17.57
N PRO A 113 -2.90 -8.70 -16.67
CA PRO A 113 -3.16 -8.61 -15.22
C PRO A 113 -2.35 -7.56 -14.44
N VAL A 114 -1.44 -6.82 -15.08
CA VAL A 114 -0.47 -5.94 -14.41
C VAL A 114 -0.76 -4.49 -14.75
N ILE A 115 -1.10 -3.67 -13.74
CA ILE A 115 -1.10 -2.21 -13.90
C ILE A 115 0.35 -1.76 -14.08
N THR A 116 0.65 -1.21 -15.26
CA THR A 116 1.91 -0.52 -15.53
C THR A 116 1.64 1.00 -15.54
N PRO A 117 2.55 1.87 -15.06
CA PRO A 117 2.31 3.31 -15.07
C PRO A 117 2.39 3.99 -16.46
N ASP A 118 2.53 3.19 -17.52
CA ASP A 118 2.28 3.55 -18.92
C ASP A 118 0.85 3.23 -19.40
N MET A 119 -0.02 2.68 -18.53
CA MET A 119 -1.45 2.56 -18.83
C MET A 119 -2.12 3.94 -18.94
N PRO A 120 -3.03 4.13 -19.91
CA PRO A 120 -3.72 5.41 -20.12
C PRO A 120 -4.67 5.74 -18.97
N TYR A 121 -4.97 7.03 -18.80
CA TYR A 121 -5.99 7.50 -17.87
C TYR A 121 -7.42 7.13 -18.35
N PRO A 122 -8.46 7.16 -17.50
CA PRO A 122 -9.80 6.72 -17.88
C PRO A 122 -10.42 7.49 -19.06
N ASP A 123 -10.06 8.76 -19.21
CA ASP A 123 -10.50 9.63 -20.30
C ASP A 123 -9.78 9.33 -21.62
N GLU A 124 -8.53 8.88 -21.53
CA GLU A 124 -7.72 8.35 -22.62
C GLU A 124 -8.06 6.90 -22.98
N TRP A 125 -8.64 6.11 -22.07
CA TRP A 125 -9.05 4.73 -22.35
C TRP A 125 -10.32 4.71 -23.22
N ASN A 126 -10.13 4.82 -24.52
CA ASN A 126 -11.15 4.95 -25.56
C ASN A 126 -11.04 3.84 -26.63
N THR A 127 -10.70 2.62 -26.21
CA THR A 127 -10.53 1.45 -27.10
C THR A 127 -11.58 0.37 -26.83
N LYS A 128 -11.65 -0.63 -27.72
CA LYS A 128 -12.47 -1.84 -27.54
C LYS A 128 -11.86 -2.88 -26.59
N GLU A 129 -10.64 -2.66 -26.08
CA GLU A 129 -10.04 -3.54 -25.08
C GLU A 129 -10.68 -3.23 -23.71
N ASN A 130 -11.22 -4.26 -23.04
CA ASN A 130 -11.74 -4.11 -21.68
C ASN A 130 -10.57 -3.80 -20.74
N PRO A 131 -10.66 -2.79 -19.85
CA PRO A 131 -9.65 -2.59 -18.81
C PRO A 131 -9.48 -3.86 -17.97
N PRO A 132 -8.26 -4.20 -17.53
CA PRO A 132 -8.05 -5.37 -16.69
C PRO A 132 -8.71 -5.19 -15.31
N TYR A 133 -9.02 -6.30 -14.65
CA TYR A 133 -9.61 -6.38 -13.32
C TYR A 133 -8.97 -5.40 -12.32
N ALA A 134 -7.64 -5.33 -12.31
CA ALA A 134 -6.90 -4.44 -11.42
C ALA A 134 -7.20 -2.95 -11.67
N TYR A 135 -7.40 -2.55 -12.93
CA TYR A 135 -7.72 -1.18 -13.33
C TYR A 135 -9.14 -0.80 -12.88
N TYR A 136 -10.13 -1.69 -13.09
CA TYR A 136 -11.48 -1.53 -12.54
C TYR A 136 -11.44 -1.34 -11.02
N LEU A 137 -10.83 -2.28 -10.29
CA LEU A 137 -10.77 -2.24 -8.84
C LEU A 137 -10.10 -0.96 -8.32
N PHE A 138 -9.01 -0.51 -8.95
CA PHE A 138 -8.31 0.72 -8.55
C PHE A 138 -9.21 1.96 -8.66
N TYR A 139 -9.86 2.18 -9.81
CA TYR A 139 -10.70 3.37 -10.00
C TYR A 139 -12.02 3.29 -9.22
N MET A 140 -12.60 2.10 -9.05
CA MET A 140 -13.74 1.89 -8.16
C MET A 140 -13.36 2.22 -6.71
N TYR A 141 -12.28 1.64 -6.19
CA TYR A 141 -11.77 1.93 -4.85
C TYR A 141 -11.49 3.42 -4.64
N ALA A 142 -10.81 4.09 -5.57
CA ALA A 142 -10.48 5.51 -5.45
C ALA A 142 -11.74 6.40 -5.35
N ASN A 143 -12.78 6.09 -6.13
CA ASN A 143 -14.06 6.80 -6.05
C ASN A 143 -14.81 6.47 -4.75
N ILE A 144 -14.91 5.20 -4.36
CA ILE A 144 -15.57 4.75 -3.13
C ILE A 144 -14.90 5.36 -1.90
N LEU A 145 -13.56 5.36 -1.83
CA LEU A 145 -12.79 5.99 -0.74
C LEU A 145 -13.09 7.49 -0.63
N THR A 146 -13.09 8.19 -1.76
CA THR A 146 -13.34 9.65 -1.81
C THR A 146 -14.79 9.98 -1.43
N LEU A 147 -15.75 9.19 -1.92
CA LEU A 147 -17.16 9.29 -1.56
C LEU A 147 -17.37 9.01 -0.07
N ASN A 148 -16.73 7.96 0.47
CA ASN A 148 -16.80 7.61 1.89
C ASN A 148 -16.25 8.72 2.78
N GLN A 149 -15.14 9.35 2.41
CA GLN A 149 -14.59 10.48 3.16
C GLN A 149 -15.58 11.66 3.21
N LEU A 150 -16.15 12.05 2.06
CA LEU A 150 -17.17 13.10 1.99
C LEU A 150 -18.43 12.75 2.80
N ARG A 151 -18.90 11.50 2.71
CA ARG A 151 -20.08 11.02 3.45
C ARG A 151 -19.84 11.03 4.95
N LYS A 152 -18.65 10.59 5.40
CA LYS A 152 -18.22 10.61 6.80
C LYS A 152 -18.12 12.03 7.36
N GLU A 153 -17.58 12.98 6.60
CA GLU A 153 -17.55 14.41 6.98
C GLU A 153 -18.96 15.01 7.14
N ARG A 154 -19.96 14.44 6.46
CA ARG A 154 -21.38 14.82 6.57
C ARG A 154 -22.18 13.97 7.57
N GLY A 155 -21.54 13.05 8.31
CA GLY A 155 -22.23 12.16 9.26
C GLY A 155 -23.13 11.10 8.62
N LEU A 156 -22.90 10.77 7.34
CA LEU A 156 -23.66 9.78 6.57
C LEU A 156 -23.00 8.40 6.62
N ASN A 157 -23.76 7.34 6.31
CA ASN A 157 -23.23 5.98 6.18
C ASN A 157 -22.19 5.86 5.05
N THR A 158 -21.22 4.97 5.23
CA THR A 158 -20.16 4.66 4.25
C THR A 158 -20.31 3.26 3.68
N TYR A 159 -19.61 2.99 2.57
CA TYR A 159 -19.74 1.77 1.77
C TYR A 159 -18.47 0.93 1.81
N GLN A 160 -18.60 -0.38 2.04
CA GLN A 160 -17.50 -1.34 1.91
C GLN A 160 -17.27 -1.69 0.43
N PHE A 161 -16.05 -2.01 0.02
CA PHE A 161 -15.75 -2.59 -1.28
C PHE A 161 -15.48 -4.09 -1.15
N ARG A 162 -16.38 -4.91 -1.70
CA ARG A 162 -16.41 -6.36 -1.52
C ARG A 162 -16.54 -7.09 -2.86
N PRO A 163 -15.51 -7.05 -3.73
CA PRO A 163 -15.58 -7.60 -5.07
C PRO A 163 -15.62 -9.13 -5.09
N HIS A 164 -16.24 -9.71 -6.12
CA HIS A 164 -15.93 -11.08 -6.53
C HIS A 164 -14.46 -11.14 -6.95
N CYS A 165 -13.72 -12.09 -6.36
CA CYS A 165 -12.28 -12.15 -6.53
C CYS A 165 -11.73 -13.58 -6.41
N GLY A 166 -11.11 -14.05 -7.48
CA GLY A 166 -10.34 -15.29 -7.48
C GLY A 166 -11.24 -16.52 -7.30
N GLU A 167 -12.46 -16.48 -7.79
CA GLU A 167 -13.21 -17.69 -8.12
C GLU A 167 -12.49 -18.42 -9.26
N ALA A 168 -12.12 -17.65 -10.29
CA ALA A 168 -11.37 -18.12 -11.44
C ALA A 168 -10.29 -17.08 -11.83
N GLY A 169 -9.93 -17.01 -13.11
CA GLY A 169 -8.98 -16.01 -13.59
C GLY A 169 -7.56 -16.19 -13.06
N THR A 170 -6.95 -15.07 -12.66
CA THR A 170 -5.53 -15.01 -12.32
C THR A 170 -5.30 -14.70 -10.83
N VAL A 171 -4.19 -15.16 -10.28
CA VAL A 171 -3.83 -14.89 -8.88
C VAL A 171 -3.59 -13.39 -8.62
N SER A 172 -3.38 -12.55 -9.66
CA SER A 172 -3.24 -11.09 -9.48
C SER A 172 -4.55 -10.40 -9.07
N HIS A 173 -5.70 -11.02 -9.33
CA HIS A 173 -7.00 -10.54 -8.85
C HIS A 173 -6.96 -10.44 -7.32
N LEU A 174 -6.53 -11.53 -6.67
CA LEU A 174 -6.37 -11.61 -5.21
C LEU A 174 -5.28 -10.67 -4.67
N VAL A 175 -4.19 -10.45 -5.42
CA VAL A 175 -3.18 -9.42 -5.06
C VAL A 175 -3.79 -8.03 -5.08
N THR A 176 -4.65 -7.74 -6.05
CA THR A 176 -5.32 -6.43 -6.17
C THR A 176 -6.33 -6.25 -5.05
N ALA A 177 -7.24 -7.21 -4.86
CA ALA A 177 -8.27 -7.12 -3.82
C ALA A 177 -7.65 -7.02 -2.41
N TYR A 178 -6.58 -7.76 -2.11
CA TYR A 178 -5.81 -7.61 -0.87
C TYR A 178 -5.36 -6.17 -0.58
N MET A 179 -5.11 -5.35 -1.61
CA MET A 179 -4.64 -3.97 -1.45
C MET A 179 -5.76 -2.93 -1.33
N VAL A 180 -7.00 -3.26 -1.71
CA VAL A 180 -8.08 -2.25 -1.91
C VAL A 180 -9.48 -2.65 -1.40
N ALA A 181 -9.72 -3.91 -1.06
CA ALA A 181 -11.03 -4.41 -0.65
C ALA A 181 -11.04 -4.79 0.84
N GLU A 182 -12.16 -4.52 1.52
CA GLU A 182 -12.36 -4.94 2.91
C GLU A 182 -12.59 -6.45 3.04
N ASN A 183 -13.35 -7.04 2.11
CA ASN A 183 -13.64 -8.48 2.03
C ASN A 183 -13.68 -8.92 0.55
N ILE A 184 -13.74 -10.21 0.26
CA ILE A 184 -13.95 -10.76 -1.10
C ILE A 184 -15.06 -11.81 -1.14
N SER A 185 -15.65 -12.02 -2.33
CA SER A 185 -16.46 -13.21 -2.63
C SER A 185 -15.61 -14.29 -3.33
N HIS A 186 -15.91 -15.56 -3.05
CA HIS A 186 -15.28 -16.81 -3.55
C HIS A 186 -13.87 -17.12 -3.05
N GLY A 187 -12.82 -16.40 -3.48
CA GLY A 187 -11.44 -16.64 -3.03
C GLY A 187 -10.83 -18.04 -3.30
N LEU A 188 -11.43 -18.85 -4.19
CA LEU A 188 -11.00 -20.22 -4.51
C LEU A 188 -9.51 -20.33 -4.89
N LEU A 189 -8.97 -19.32 -5.59
CA LEU A 189 -7.59 -19.29 -6.06
C LEU A 189 -6.56 -19.03 -4.95
N LEU A 190 -6.94 -18.63 -3.73
CA LEU A 190 -5.99 -18.47 -2.61
C LEU A 190 -5.24 -19.77 -2.30
N ARG A 191 -5.84 -20.93 -2.57
CA ARG A 191 -5.19 -22.26 -2.49
C ARG A 191 -3.94 -22.40 -3.36
N LYS A 192 -3.79 -21.57 -4.41
CA LYS A 192 -2.63 -21.58 -5.32
C LYS A 192 -1.52 -20.64 -4.85
N SER A 193 -1.74 -19.84 -3.80
CA SER A 193 -0.78 -18.86 -3.28
C SER A 193 -0.73 -18.91 -1.74
N PRO A 194 0.15 -19.75 -1.17
CA PRO A 194 0.34 -19.83 0.29
C PRO A 194 0.68 -18.47 0.91
N VAL A 195 1.42 -17.62 0.19
CA VAL A 195 1.77 -16.26 0.64
C VAL A 195 0.54 -15.37 0.75
N LEU A 196 -0.34 -15.34 -0.26
CA LEU A 196 -1.56 -14.54 -0.18
C LEU A 196 -2.52 -15.10 0.86
N GLN A 197 -2.70 -16.42 0.93
CA GLN A 197 -3.55 -17.04 1.94
C GLN A 197 -3.09 -16.68 3.37
N TYR A 198 -1.78 -16.69 3.62
CA TYR A 198 -1.22 -16.27 4.90
C TYR A 198 -1.37 -14.76 5.16
N LEU A 199 -1.28 -13.91 4.14
CA LEU A 199 -1.57 -12.47 4.27
C LEU A 199 -3.06 -12.21 4.57
N PHE A 200 -3.99 -12.92 3.92
CA PHE A 200 -5.43 -12.87 4.23
C PHE A 200 -5.70 -13.30 5.67
N TYR A 201 -5.00 -14.34 6.16
CA TYR A 201 -5.04 -14.76 7.56
C TYR A 201 -4.51 -13.67 8.52
N LEU A 202 -3.33 -13.10 8.26
CA LEU A 202 -2.72 -12.09 9.12
C LEU A 202 -3.52 -10.78 9.18
N CYS A 203 -4.15 -10.40 8.07
CA CYS A 203 -5.01 -9.22 7.98
C CYS A 203 -6.47 -9.51 8.34
N GLN A 204 -6.84 -10.78 8.58
CA GLN A 204 -8.22 -11.25 8.82
C GLN A 204 -9.23 -10.73 7.78
N ILE A 205 -8.82 -10.64 6.51
CA ILE A 205 -9.67 -10.21 5.39
C ILE A 205 -10.75 -11.26 5.18
N GLY A 206 -12.00 -10.81 5.07
CA GLY A 206 -13.16 -11.68 4.95
C GLY A 206 -13.28 -12.36 3.59
N ILE A 207 -13.72 -13.62 3.59
CA ILE A 207 -13.99 -14.41 2.38
C ILE A 207 -15.39 -15.03 2.50
N ALA A 208 -16.35 -14.49 1.74
CA ALA A 208 -17.67 -15.09 1.58
C ALA A 208 -17.61 -16.17 0.49
N MET A 209 -17.82 -17.43 0.86
CA MET A 209 -17.69 -18.58 -0.05
C MET A 209 -19.04 -19.26 -0.27
N SER A 210 -19.31 -19.66 -1.51
CA SER A 210 -20.56 -20.34 -1.89
C SER A 210 -20.31 -21.75 -2.46
N PRO A 211 -20.03 -22.75 -1.59
CA PRO A 211 -19.65 -24.09 -2.00
C PRO A 211 -20.59 -24.80 -2.99
N LEU A 212 -21.91 -24.66 -2.88
CA LEU A 212 -22.86 -25.28 -3.82
C LEU A 212 -22.80 -24.65 -5.23
N SER A 213 -22.67 -23.34 -5.33
CA SER A 213 -22.39 -22.64 -6.60
C SER A 213 -21.04 -23.10 -7.18
N ASN A 214 -19.97 -23.03 -6.38
CA ASN A 214 -18.64 -23.42 -6.83
C ASN A 214 -18.60 -24.89 -7.29
N ASN A 215 -19.35 -25.79 -6.65
CA ASN A 215 -19.49 -27.20 -7.07
C ASN A 215 -20.16 -27.35 -8.45
N SER A 216 -21.12 -26.48 -8.76
CA SER A 216 -21.87 -26.52 -10.01
C SER A 216 -21.09 -25.91 -11.19
N LEU A 217 -20.18 -24.97 -10.92
CA LEU A 217 -19.50 -24.19 -11.96
C LEU A 217 -18.00 -24.50 -12.13
N PHE A 218 -17.24 -24.66 -11.05
CA PHE A 218 -15.77 -24.58 -11.09
C PHE A 218 -15.02 -25.75 -10.42
N ILE A 219 -15.52 -26.29 -9.31
CA ILE A 219 -14.78 -27.26 -8.49
C ILE A 219 -15.68 -28.12 -7.60
N ASN A 220 -15.64 -29.44 -7.80
CA ASN A 220 -16.34 -30.44 -6.99
C ASN A 220 -16.27 -30.11 -5.48
N TYR A 221 -17.40 -30.23 -4.78
CA TYR A 221 -17.61 -29.83 -3.38
C TYR A 221 -16.49 -30.31 -2.43
N ASN A 222 -16.12 -31.61 -2.53
CA ASN A 222 -15.07 -32.24 -1.71
C ASN A 222 -13.66 -31.69 -1.96
N ARG A 223 -13.46 -30.87 -3.01
CA ARG A 223 -12.21 -30.18 -3.32
C ARG A 223 -12.29 -28.68 -3.06
N ASN A 224 -13.43 -28.13 -2.65
CA ASN A 224 -13.56 -26.72 -2.30
C ASN A 224 -12.69 -26.41 -1.07
N PRO A 225 -11.87 -25.33 -1.09
CA PRO A 225 -10.91 -25.07 -0.03
C PRO A 225 -11.50 -24.38 1.21
N MET A 226 -12.82 -24.14 1.30
CA MET A 226 -13.45 -23.46 2.46
C MET A 226 -13.06 -24.11 3.78
N LEU A 227 -13.18 -25.44 3.91
CA LEU A 227 -12.80 -26.16 5.14
C LEU A 227 -11.33 -25.93 5.49
N GLU A 228 -10.42 -26.03 4.51
CA GLU A 228 -8.97 -25.81 4.70
C GLU A 228 -8.67 -24.38 5.18
N TYR A 229 -9.41 -23.38 4.69
CA TYR A 229 -9.29 -21.99 5.12
C TYR A 229 -9.86 -21.78 6.54
N PHE A 230 -11.01 -22.39 6.84
CA PHE A 230 -11.63 -22.35 8.17
C PHE A 230 -10.76 -23.03 9.22
N GLU A 231 -10.18 -24.20 8.94
CA GLU A 231 -9.26 -24.91 9.83
C GLU A 231 -8.03 -24.02 10.14
N ARG A 232 -7.46 -23.37 9.12
CA ARG A 232 -6.35 -22.40 9.27
C ARG A 232 -6.72 -21.09 9.95
N GLY A 233 -8.00 -20.82 10.22
CA GLY A 233 -8.45 -19.62 10.92
C GLY A 233 -8.47 -18.36 10.06
N LEU A 234 -8.63 -18.51 8.74
CA LEU A 234 -9.02 -17.38 7.89
C LEU A 234 -10.45 -16.96 8.24
N CYS A 235 -10.75 -15.67 8.08
CA CYS A 235 -12.10 -15.13 8.29
C CYS A 235 -13.00 -15.52 7.11
N VAL A 236 -13.62 -16.70 7.19
CA VAL A 236 -14.51 -17.24 6.15
C VAL A 236 -15.96 -17.34 6.63
N SER A 237 -16.91 -17.26 5.71
CA SER A 237 -18.31 -17.67 5.93
C SER A 237 -18.90 -18.37 4.71
N LEU A 238 -20.03 -19.04 4.93
CA LEU A 238 -20.88 -19.57 3.88
C LEU A 238 -21.84 -18.49 3.35
N SER A 239 -22.05 -18.50 2.03
CA SER A 239 -23.02 -17.70 1.29
C SER A 239 -23.71 -18.56 0.21
N THR A 240 -24.82 -18.09 -0.35
CA THR A 240 -25.66 -18.86 -1.28
C THR A 240 -25.40 -18.56 -2.77
N ASP A 241 -24.73 -17.46 -3.09
CA ASP A 241 -24.59 -16.97 -4.47
C ASP A 241 -25.98 -16.71 -5.12
N ASP A 242 -26.40 -17.52 -6.09
CA ASP A 242 -27.72 -17.54 -6.73
C ASP A 242 -28.64 -18.67 -6.19
N PRO A 243 -29.41 -18.46 -5.10
CA PRO A 243 -30.36 -19.43 -4.58
C PRO A 243 -31.28 -20.10 -5.61
N MET A 244 -31.75 -19.34 -6.60
CA MET A 244 -32.68 -19.84 -7.62
C MET A 244 -32.03 -20.86 -8.57
N GLN A 245 -30.70 -20.90 -8.65
CA GLN A 245 -29.95 -21.76 -9.56
C GLN A 245 -29.35 -23.00 -8.86
N PHE A 246 -28.96 -22.88 -7.59
CA PHE A 246 -28.13 -23.88 -6.90
C PHE A 246 -28.79 -24.58 -5.71
N HIS A 247 -29.93 -24.09 -5.21
CA HIS A 247 -30.57 -24.57 -3.99
C HIS A 247 -31.95 -25.17 -4.28
N PHE A 248 -32.33 -26.20 -3.53
CA PHE A 248 -33.59 -26.94 -3.74
C PHE A 248 -34.60 -26.77 -2.60
N THR A 249 -34.19 -26.13 -1.51
CA THR A 249 -35.04 -25.88 -0.33
C THR A 249 -35.61 -24.46 -0.31
N LYS A 250 -36.57 -24.22 0.59
CA LYS A 250 -37.09 -22.87 0.86
C LYS A 250 -36.13 -21.98 1.65
N GLU A 251 -35.12 -22.57 2.29
CA GLU A 251 -34.16 -21.88 3.14
C GLU A 251 -32.73 -22.11 2.59
N PRO A 252 -32.36 -21.46 1.47
CA PRO A 252 -31.13 -21.78 0.72
C PRO A 252 -29.87 -21.63 1.59
N LEU A 253 -29.84 -20.66 2.49
CA LEU A 253 -28.73 -20.49 3.43
C LEU A 253 -28.64 -21.66 4.42
N MET A 254 -29.76 -22.18 4.90
CA MET A 254 -29.80 -23.33 5.82
C MET A 254 -29.39 -24.62 5.10
N GLU A 255 -29.71 -24.77 3.81
CA GLU A 255 -29.22 -25.86 2.96
C GLU A 255 -27.70 -25.81 2.78
N GLU A 256 -27.12 -24.63 2.51
CA GLU A 256 -25.67 -24.45 2.42
C GLU A 256 -24.96 -24.90 3.71
N TYR A 257 -25.43 -24.43 4.87
CA TYR A 257 -24.88 -24.81 6.18
C TYR A 257 -25.10 -26.30 6.49
N SER A 258 -26.26 -26.86 6.15
CA SER A 258 -26.60 -28.27 6.42
C SER A 258 -25.73 -29.23 5.61
N ILE A 259 -25.53 -28.94 4.32
CA ILE A 259 -24.67 -29.75 3.46
C ILE A 259 -23.21 -29.61 3.88
N ALA A 260 -22.74 -28.38 4.16
CA ALA A 260 -21.40 -28.14 4.68
C ALA A 260 -21.13 -28.94 5.97
N ALA A 261 -22.07 -28.92 6.93
CA ALA A 261 -21.94 -29.67 8.17
C ALA A 261 -21.94 -31.19 7.97
N GLN A 262 -22.79 -31.71 7.08
CA GLN A 262 -22.84 -33.14 6.80
C GLN A 262 -21.62 -33.66 6.04
N VAL A 263 -21.10 -32.90 5.07
CA VAL A 263 -19.96 -33.30 4.24
C VAL A 263 -18.64 -33.11 5.00
N TRP A 264 -18.41 -31.94 5.59
CA TRP A 264 -17.18 -31.59 6.29
C TRP A 264 -17.17 -31.90 7.79
N LYS A 265 -18.25 -32.47 8.32
CA LYS A 265 -18.39 -32.87 9.75
C LYS A 265 -18.26 -31.70 10.73
N LEU A 266 -18.73 -30.52 10.32
CA LEU A 266 -18.74 -29.32 11.17
C LEU A 266 -19.63 -29.55 12.39
N SER A 267 -19.10 -29.22 13.57
CA SER A 267 -19.86 -29.20 14.82
C SER A 267 -20.77 -27.96 14.91
N SER A 268 -21.65 -27.92 15.92
CA SER A 268 -22.43 -26.73 16.22
C SER A 268 -21.55 -25.50 16.50
N VAL A 269 -20.38 -25.69 17.12
CA VAL A 269 -19.42 -24.60 17.39
C VAL A 269 -18.85 -24.06 16.10
N ASP A 270 -18.52 -24.92 15.13
CA ASP A 270 -17.97 -24.52 13.84
C ASP A 270 -19.00 -23.73 13.01
N MET A 271 -20.25 -24.19 12.99
CA MET A 271 -21.36 -23.46 12.35
C MET A 271 -21.62 -22.10 13.01
N CYS A 272 -21.56 -22.01 14.35
CA CYS A 272 -21.71 -20.74 15.06
C CYS A 272 -20.52 -19.78 14.80
N GLU A 273 -19.31 -20.30 14.61
CA GLU A 273 -18.14 -19.49 14.25
C GLU A 273 -18.25 -18.94 12.82
N LEU A 274 -18.67 -19.76 11.85
CA LEU A 274 -18.95 -19.30 10.47
C LEU A 274 -20.06 -18.24 10.43
N ALA A 275 -21.13 -18.40 11.22
CA ALA A 275 -22.21 -17.42 11.34
C ALA A 275 -21.77 -16.14 12.08
N ARG A 276 -20.89 -16.25 13.09
CA ARG A 276 -20.26 -15.08 13.74
C ARG A 276 -19.42 -14.29 12.74
N ASN A 277 -18.66 -14.99 11.89
CA ASN A 277 -17.81 -14.35 10.88
C ASN A 277 -18.63 -13.65 9.79
N SER A 278 -19.75 -14.23 9.33
CA SER A 278 -20.62 -13.54 8.35
C SER A 278 -21.13 -12.20 8.88
N VAL A 279 -21.52 -12.12 10.15
CA VAL A 279 -21.92 -10.86 10.80
C VAL A 279 -20.76 -9.87 10.87
N LEU A 280 -19.55 -10.31 11.21
CA LEU A 280 -18.36 -9.43 11.21
C LEU A 280 -18.10 -8.81 9.84
N MET A 281 -18.13 -9.64 8.79
CA MET A 281 -17.92 -9.23 7.38
C MET A 281 -19.09 -8.46 6.77
N SER A 282 -20.26 -8.47 7.41
CA SER A 282 -21.46 -7.84 6.87
C SER A 282 -21.36 -6.31 6.81
N GLY A 283 -22.26 -5.70 6.04
CA GLY A 283 -22.39 -4.26 5.89
C GLY A 283 -23.25 -3.54 6.93
N PHE A 284 -23.93 -4.29 7.82
CA PHE A 284 -24.86 -3.73 8.80
C PHE A 284 -24.19 -2.77 9.79
N SER A 285 -24.97 -1.84 10.35
CA SER A 285 -24.46 -0.77 11.22
C SER A 285 -23.84 -1.30 12.52
N HIS A 286 -23.04 -0.44 13.16
CA HIS A 286 -22.36 -0.78 14.41
C HIS A 286 -23.35 -1.18 15.52
N GLU A 287 -24.49 -0.49 15.61
CA GLU A 287 -25.55 -0.73 16.60
C GLU A 287 -26.18 -2.12 16.40
N VAL A 288 -26.40 -2.49 15.13
CA VAL A 288 -26.93 -3.80 14.75
C VAL A 288 -25.92 -4.91 15.04
N LYS A 289 -24.63 -4.69 14.73
CA LYS A 289 -23.54 -5.63 15.09
C LYS A 289 -23.35 -5.76 16.60
N MET A 290 -23.45 -4.68 17.38
CA MET A 290 -23.45 -4.72 18.85
C MET A 290 -24.62 -5.57 19.38
N TYR A 291 -25.80 -5.45 18.76
CA TYR A 291 -26.96 -6.25 19.12
C TYR A 291 -26.77 -7.74 18.77
N TRP A 292 -26.16 -8.09 17.63
CA TRP A 292 -25.96 -9.51 17.27
C TRP A 292 -24.74 -10.16 17.93
N LEU A 293 -23.66 -9.43 18.20
CA LEU A 293 -22.38 -9.99 18.68
C LEU A 293 -22.04 -9.64 20.14
N GLY A 294 -22.65 -8.59 20.69
CA GLY A 294 -22.34 -8.01 22.00
C GLY A 294 -21.63 -6.66 21.89
N SER A 295 -21.68 -5.87 22.97
CA SER A 295 -21.17 -4.48 22.98
C SER A 295 -19.67 -4.36 22.65
N ASN A 296 -18.90 -5.40 22.97
CA ASN A 296 -17.44 -5.38 22.89
C ASN A 296 -16.91 -6.06 21.61
N TYR A 297 -17.75 -6.35 20.61
CA TYR A 297 -17.39 -7.24 19.47
C TYR A 297 -16.15 -6.83 18.66
N GLN A 298 -15.71 -5.58 18.78
CA GLN A 298 -14.51 -5.04 18.13
C GLN A 298 -13.22 -5.31 18.92
N GLU A 299 -13.32 -5.70 20.19
CA GLU A 299 -12.17 -6.07 21.02
C GLU A 299 -11.54 -7.40 20.55
N PRO A 300 -10.22 -7.55 20.67
CA PRO A 300 -9.55 -8.80 20.28
C PRO A 300 -9.82 -9.94 21.27
N GLY A 301 -9.74 -11.18 20.76
CA GLY A 301 -9.82 -12.40 21.56
C GLY A 301 -11.16 -12.58 22.29
N VAL A 302 -11.11 -13.21 23.47
CA VAL A 302 -12.31 -13.62 24.23
C VAL A 302 -13.19 -12.43 24.63
N VAL A 303 -12.59 -11.25 24.85
CA VAL A 303 -13.31 -10.02 25.20
C VAL A 303 -14.28 -9.60 24.08
N GLY A 304 -13.92 -9.86 22.82
CA GLY A 304 -14.73 -9.59 21.63
C GLY A 304 -15.83 -10.62 21.33
N ASN A 305 -16.22 -11.45 22.28
CA ASN A 305 -17.20 -12.51 22.05
C ASN A 305 -18.14 -12.72 23.25
N ASP A 306 -19.36 -12.20 23.15
CA ASP A 306 -20.45 -12.58 24.06
C ASP A 306 -21.05 -13.92 23.62
N ILE A 307 -20.61 -15.00 24.27
CA ILE A 307 -21.12 -16.37 24.04
C ILE A 307 -22.65 -16.47 24.12
N ARG A 308 -23.32 -15.61 24.89
CA ARG A 308 -24.80 -15.61 25.02
C ARG A 308 -25.51 -15.11 23.76
N ARG A 309 -24.77 -14.48 22.85
CA ARG A 309 -25.26 -14.00 21.55
C ARG A 309 -24.67 -14.78 20.38
N THR A 310 -23.36 -15.05 20.40
CA THR A 310 -22.66 -15.75 19.30
C THR A 310 -22.77 -17.27 19.37
N ASN A 311 -23.04 -17.82 20.57
CA ASN A 311 -22.95 -19.25 20.88
C ASN A 311 -21.57 -19.90 20.57
N VAL A 312 -20.53 -19.09 20.33
CA VAL A 312 -19.15 -19.57 20.14
C VAL A 312 -18.45 -19.63 21.51
N PRO A 313 -17.96 -20.80 21.97
CA PRO A 313 -17.31 -20.94 23.26
C PRO A 313 -16.05 -20.07 23.40
N ALA A 314 -15.85 -19.49 24.58
CA ALA A 314 -14.68 -18.69 24.89
C ALA A 314 -13.36 -19.41 24.57
N ILE A 315 -13.27 -20.73 24.80
CA ILE A 315 -12.09 -21.54 24.49
C ILE A 315 -11.78 -21.63 22.98
N ARG A 316 -12.80 -21.59 22.11
CA ARG A 316 -12.61 -21.55 20.65
C ARG A 316 -11.98 -20.22 20.23
N ILE A 317 -12.52 -19.11 20.76
CA ILE A 317 -12.01 -17.77 20.49
C ILE A 317 -10.62 -17.57 21.07
N ALA A 318 -10.34 -18.08 22.28
CA ALA A 318 -9.02 -18.08 22.89
C ALA A 318 -8.01 -18.79 21.99
N TYR A 319 -8.28 -20.02 21.56
CA TYR A 319 -7.43 -20.78 20.65
C TYR A 319 -7.13 -20.02 19.35
N ARG A 320 -8.15 -19.46 18.69
CA ARG A 320 -7.97 -18.67 17.46
C ARG A 320 -7.06 -17.46 17.68
N TYR A 321 -7.27 -16.75 18.79
CA TYR A 321 -6.52 -15.54 19.11
C TYR A 321 -5.08 -15.84 19.56
N GLU A 322 -4.87 -16.85 20.38
CA GLU A 322 -3.55 -17.31 20.81
C GLU A 322 -2.71 -17.79 19.63
N ALA A 323 -3.28 -18.60 18.72
CA ALA A 323 -2.62 -19.02 17.49
C ALA A 323 -2.24 -17.82 16.60
N PHE A 324 -3.14 -16.84 16.44
CA PHE A 324 -2.88 -15.60 15.70
C PHE A 324 -1.77 -14.75 16.32
N CYS A 325 -1.76 -14.61 17.65
CA CYS A 325 -0.68 -13.93 18.37
C CYS A 325 0.65 -14.67 18.21
N GLU A 326 0.66 -16.01 18.20
CA GLU A 326 1.88 -16.80 18.02
C GLU A 326 2.44 -16.66 16.60
N GLU A 327 1.61 -16.68 15.56
CA GLU A 327 2.02 -16.40 14.18
C GLU A 327 2.63 -14.99 14.03
N LEU A 328 2.02 -13.97 14.65
CA LEU A 328 2.58 -12.62 14.71
C LEU A 328 3.90 -12.56 15.50
N ASN A 329 4.02 -13.34 16.59
CA ASN A 329 5.25 -13.45 17.37
C ASN A 329 6.38 -14.10 16.55
N ILE A 330 6.10 -15.16 15.81
CA ILE A 330 7.05 -15.83 14.90
C ILE A 330 7.58 -14.84 13.86
N LEU A 331 6.71 -14.02 13.26
CA LEU A 331 7.13 -12.97 12.32
C LEU A 331 7.94 -11.86 12.99
N SER A 332 7.55 -11.44 14.20
CA SER A 332 8.27 -10.45 15.01
C SER A 332 9.67 -10.95 15.39
N LEU A 333 9.80 -12.23 15.77
CA LEU A 333 11.06 -12.89 16.08
C LEU A 333 11.91 -13.08 14.84
N ALA A 334 11.35 -13.53 13.71
CA ALA A 334 12.07 -13.63 12.45
C ALA A 334 12.61 -12.26 11.99
N TYR A 335 11.84 -11.20 12.18
CA TYR A 335 12.28 -9.82 11.93
C TYR A 335 13.41 -9.40 12.89
N LYS A 336 13.23 -9.59 14.21
CA LYS A 336 14.23 -9.25 15.24
C LYS A 336 15.53 -10.02 15.03
N SER A 337 15.48 -11.35 14.90
CA SER A 337 16.64 -12.20 14.58
C SER A 337 17.36 -11.77 13.31
N ARG A 338 16.63 -11.30 12.28
CA ARG A 338 17.24 -10.75 11.06
C ARG A 338 17.90 -9.38 11.26
N GLN A 339 17.52 -8.61 12.29
CA GLN A 339 18.26 -7.41 12.72
C GLN A 339 19.42 -7.76 13.66
N GLU A 340 19.25 -8.75 14.55
CA GLU A 340 20.27 -9.21 15.49
C GLU A 340 21.43 -9.90 14.77
N ILE A 341 21.18 -10.81 13.81
CA ILE A 341 22.23 -11.43 12.98
C ILE A 341 23.09 -10.36 12.29
N LYS A 342 22.47 -9.30 11.74
CA LYS A 342 23.21 -8.15 11.17
C LYS A 342 24.07 -7.45 12.23
N SER A 343 23.61 -7.37 13.48
CA SER A 343 24.36 -6.76 14.59
C SER A 343 25.49 -7.64 15.12
N THR A 344 25.32 -8.97 15.14
CA THR A 344 26.32 -9.92 15.64
C THR A 344 27.46 -10.11 14.64
N ASP A 345 27.16 -10.13 13.33
CA ASP A 345 28.18 -10.08 12.26
C ASP A 345 29.00 -8.77 12.28
N LEU A 346 28.43 -7.69 12.84
CA LEU A 346 29.11 -6.42 13.07
C LEU A 346 30.02 -6.44 14.32
N ASN A 347 29.76 -7.32 15.28
CA ASN A 347 30.55 -7.46 16.52
C ASN A 347 31.66 -8.52 16.41
N SER A 348 31.41 -9.65 15.73
CA SER A 348 32.43 -10.68 15.48
C SER A 348 33.63 -10.13 14.70
N LYS A 349 33.37 -9.28 13.70
CA LYS A 349 34.39 -8.56 12.92
C LYS A 349 35.23 -7.57 13.74
N LYS A 350 34.70 -7.06 14.87
CA LYS A 350 35.45 -6.15 15.77
C LYS A 350 36.43 -6.90 16.67
N GLN A 351 36.08 -8.08 17.18
CA GLN A 351 36.96 -8.84 18.08
C GLN A 351 38.20 -9.39 17.35
N GLN A 352 38.08 -9.78 16.08
CA GLN A 352 39.25 -10.21 15.28
C GLN A 352 40.26 -9.08 14.96
N GLN A 353 39.91 -7.80 15.16
CA GLN A 353 40.82 -6.67 14.90
C GLN A 353 41.63 -6.21 16.13
N GLN A 354 41.36 -6.70 17.33
CA GLN A 354 42.03 -6.20 18.55
C GLN A 354 43.37 -6.87 18.91
N SER A 355 43.85 -7.85 18.13
CA SER A 355 45.02 -8.68 18.46
C SER A 355 46.30 -8.42 17.65
N ARG A 356 46.41 -7.30 16.91
CA ARG A 356 47.68 -6.87 16.28
C ARG A 356 48.04 -5.44 16.71
N GLY A 357 49.25 -5.29 17.26
CA GLY A 357 49.66 -4.13 18.04
C GLY A 357 50.31 -2.98 17.26
N LYS A 358 50.16 -1.79 17.87
CA LYS A 358 51.00 -0.58 17.85
C LYS A 358 52.09 -0.43 16.76
N GLU A 359 52.07 0.71 16.08
CA GLU A 359 53.10 1.75 16.29
C GLU A 359 52.60 3.17 15.95
N ARG A 360 53.34 4.21 16.37
CA ARG A 360 52.96 5.64 16.31
C ARG A 360 53.96 6.43 15.46
N PHE A 361 53.50 7.45 14.72
CA PHE A 361 54.31 8.65 14.44
C PHE A 361 53.47 9.94 14.34
N LEU A 362 54.12 11.09 14.59
CA LEU A 362 53.59 12.46 14.68
C LEU A 362 54.65 13.43 14.12
N VAL A 363 54.27 14.38 13.24
CA VAL A 363 54.99 15.66 12.99
C VAL A 363 53.96 16.71 12.50
N GLY A 364 54.17 18.00 12.78
CA GLY A 364 53.30 19.11 12.35
C GLY A 364 54.00 20.32 11.72
N ASP A 365 53.22 21.38 11.50
CA ASP A 365 53.57 22.80 11.30
C ASP A 365 54.48 23.30 10.13
N ARG A 366 53.80 23.73 9.04
CA ARG A 366 53.96 24.98 8.23
C ARG A 366 54.17 24.86 6.69
N LYS A 367 53.14 25.31 5.97
CA LYS A 367 53.05 26.10 4.69
C LYS A 367 54.05 25.89 3.54
N PHE A 368 53.50 25.54 2.36
CA PHE A 368 53.37 26.34 1.12
C PHE A 368 52.50 25.54 0.09
N LEU A 369 52.00 26.00 -1.07
CA LEU A 369 52.03 27.28 -1.83
C LEU A 369 50.66 27.50 -2.57
N PHE A 370 50.61 28.19 -3.72
CA PHE A 370 49.44 28.32 -4.62
C PHE A 370 49.77 27.90 -6.06
N HIS A 371 48.78 27.42 -6.83
CA HIS A 371 48.79 27.50 -8.30
C HIS A 371 47.36 27.66 -8.87
N HIS A 372 47.24 28.29 -10.05
CA HIS A 372 45.96 28.58 -10.71
C HIS A 372 45.45 27.39 -11.54
N ASN A 373 44.13 27.39 -11.85
CA ASN A 373 43.40 26.37 -12.61
C ASN A 373 43.19 25.01 -11.91
N THR A 374 42.67 25.02 -10.67
CA THR A 374 42.11 23.81 -10.05
C THR A 374 40.90 24.18 -9.16
N LYS A 375 39.76 23.51 -9.39
CA LYS A 375 38.52 23.71 -8.62
C LYS A 375 38.38 22.61 -7.57
N TYR A 376 38.90 22.89 -6.38
CA TYR A 376 38.51 22.27 -5.12
C TYR A 376 37.73 23.31 -4.32
N PHE A 377 36.67 22.93 -3.62
CA PHE A 377 36.08 23.78 -2.59
C PHE A 377 36.40 23.25 -1.19
N VAL A 378 37.05 24.11 -0.40
CA VAL A 378 37.49 23.85 0.98
C VAL A 378 36.61 24.64 1.94
N THR A 379 35.76 23.96 2.72
CA THR A 379 34.98 24.58 3.81
C THR A 379 35.77 24.59 5.13
N ARG A 380 36.86 25.39 5.15
CA ARG A 380 37.63 25.79 6.35
C ARG A 380 38.41 24.66 7.09
N PRO A 381 39.36 24.99 8.03
CA PRO A 381 40.64 24.28 8.15
C PRO A 381 40.72 22.83 8.68
N GLN A 382 39.62 22.11 8.91
CA GLN A 382 39.67 20.80 9.59
C GLN A 382 38.96 19.64 8.88
N THR A 383 38.36 19.85 7.70
CA THR A 383 37.69 18.75 6.98
C THR A 383 37.89 18.86 5.47
N THR A 384 38.61 17.90 4.90
CA THR A 384 38.82 17.75 3.45
C THR A 384 37.91 16.66 2.92
N TRP A 385 37.02 16.97 1.98
CA TRP A 385 36.15 15.98 1.34
C TRP A 385 36.60 15.76 -0.11
N ILE A 386 36.44 14.54 -0.62
CA ILE A 386 36.81 14.19 -2.00
C ILE A 386 35.54 13.77 -2.74
N ILE A 387 35.28 14.41 -3.87
CA ILE A 387 34.10 14.19 -4.71
C ILE A 387 34.58 13.77 -6.09
N PHE A 388 33.93 12.76 -6.66
CA PHE A 388 34.26 12.19 -7.97
C PHE A 388 33.00 12.16 -8.85
N GLN A 389 33.17 12.57 -10.11
CA GLN A 389 32.17 12.56 -11.19
C GLN A 389 32.51 11.40 -12.15
N ILE A 390 31.54 10.71 -12.75
CA ILE A 390 31.78 9.54 -13.63
C ILE A 390 31.04 9.72 -14.97
N LYS A 391 31.58 9.14 -16.07
CA LYS A 391 31.27 9.53 -17.46
C LYS A 391 30.46 8.51 -18.28
N LYS A 392 29.20 8.90 -18.53
CA LYS A 392 28.11 8.14 -19.16
C LYS A 392 28.40 7.55 -20.55
N ARG A 393 27.86 6.34 -20.82
CA ARG A 393 27.80 5.69 -22.15
C ARG A 393 26.34 5.57 -22.66
N ASN A 394 26.10 5.82 -23.96
CA ASN A 394 24.77 5.74 -24.56
C ASN A 394 24.38 4.32 -25.01
N ASN A 395 23.17 3.89 -24.70
CA ASN A 395 22.37 2.96 -25.52
C ASN A 395 20.86 3.09 -25.24
N SER A 396 20.06 2.59 -26.19
CA SER A 396 18.64 2.90 -26.46
C SER A 396 17.59 2.43 -25.41
N THR A 397 16.46 3.18 -25.37
CA THR A 397 15.02 2.88 -25.07
C THR A 397 14.60 1.55 -24.35
N THR A 398 13.57 1.48 -23.49
CA THR A 398 12.52 2.45 -23.04
C THR A 398 11.88 2.03 -21.69
N LEU A 399 11.44 3.05 -20.91
CA LEU A 399 10.26 3.16 -20.02
C LEU A 399 9.82 2.11 -18.95
N SER A 400 9.08 2.65 -17.97
CA SER A 400 8.22 2.05 -16.93
C SER A 400 8.88 1.70 -15.57
N THR A 401 9.11 2.63 -14.63
CA THR A 401 8.22 3.31 -13.63
C THR A 401 7.87 2.54 -12.34
N LYS A 402 8.00 3.22 -11.19
CA LYS A 402 7.76 2.71 -9.83
C LYS A 402 6.36 3.08 -9.29
N LEU A 403 5.82 2.25 -8.42
CA LEU A 403 4.73 2.62 -7.49
C LEU A 403 5.18 3.65 -6.43
N THR A 404 4.23 4.43 -5.90
CA THR A 404 4.43 5.79 -5.36
C THR A 404 3.99 6.00 -3.89
N SER A 405 4.17 4.99 -3.02
CA SER A 405 3.78 4.94 -1.57
C SER A 405 2.28 4.66 -1.33
N SER A 406 1.80 4.00 -0.26
CA SER A 406 2.26 3.76 1.14
C SER A 406 2.12 4.96 2.09
N TYR A 407 0.89 5.36 2.42
CA TYR A 407 0.60 6.55 3.23
C TYR A 407 -0.33 6.30 4.43
N PHE A 408 -0.24 7.19 5.42
CA PHE A 408 -1.19 7.39 6.54
C PHE A 408 -1.57 8.88 6.55
N HIS A 409 -2.86 9.23 6.64
CA HIS A 409 -3.30 10.64 6.77
C HIS A 409 -3.91 10.95 8.13
N HIS A 410 -3.81 12.23 8.48
CA HIS A 410 -4.77 12.93 9.31
C HIS A 410 -5.38 14.06 8.46
N ALA A 411 -6.68 14.31 8.56
CA ALA A 411 -7.31 15.42 7.88
C ALA A 411 -6.83 16.73 8.50
N SER A 412 -5.99 17.47 7.79
CA SER A 412 -5.57 18.81 8.19
C SER A 412 -6.54 19.83 7.62
N SER A 413 -7.01 20.77 8.45
CA SER A 413 -7.75 21.95 7.97
C SER A 413 -6.87 22.94 7.20
N LEU A 414 -5.56 22.67 7.10
CA LEU A 414 -4.62 23.44 6.28
C LEU A 414 -4.52 22.80 4.89
N PRO A 415 -4.73 23.57 3.81
CA PRO A 415 -4.64 23.05 2.44
C PRO A 415 -3.23 22.53 2.13
N PHE A 416 -3.14 21.57 1.21
CA PHE A 416 -1.87 20.97 0.82
C PHE A 416 -0.94 22.05 0.26
N VAL A 417 0.22 22.24 0.90
CA VAL A 417 1.16 23.28 0.50
C VAL A 417 1.96 22.78 -0.70
N TYR A 418 1.64 23.28 -1.90
CA TYR A 418 2.33 22.97 -3.17
C TYR A 418 3.74 23.61 -3.25
N LYS A 419 4.58 23.37 -2.23
CA LYS A 419 5.97 23.83 -2.16
C LYS A 419 6.90 22.65 -1.96
N THR A 420 8.03 22.65 -2.64
CA THR A 420 9.12 21.72 -2.38
C THR A 420 9.76 22.00 -1.01
N LEU A 421 10.48 21.02 -0.46
CA LEU A 421 11.29 21.20 0.75
C LEU A 421 12.23 22.42 0.65
N ALA A 422 12.80 22.64 -0.53
CA ALA A 422 13.63 23.79 -0.84
C ALA A 422 12.87 25.12 -0.74
N GLN A 423 11.70 25.22 -1.38
CA GLN A 423 10.87 26.42 -1.36
C GLN A 423 10.38 26.75 0.06
N SER A 424 9.89 25.75 0.79
CA SER A 424 9.47 25.92 2.18
C SER A 424 10.62 26.39 3.09
N PHE A 425 11.84 25.86 2.86
CA PHE A 425 13.04 26.30 3.56
C PHE A 425 13.49 27.72 3.19
N ASP A 426 13.49 28.07 1.90
CA ASP A 426 13.86 29.42 1.45
C ASP A 426 12.87 30.49 1.96
N ASP A 427 11.57 30.20 1.95
CA ASP A 427 10.54 31.07 2.53
C ASP A 427 10.77 31.27 4.03
N THR A 428 11.00 30.18 4.78
CA THR A 428 11.26 30.24 6.23
C THR A 428 12.54 31.01 6.53
N ALA A 429 13.59 30.82 5.73
CA ALA A 429 14.87 31.51 5.90
C ALA A 429 14.83 32.99 5.52
N ALA A 430 13.92 33.39 4.63
CA ALA A 430 13.63 34.79 4.34
C ALA A 430 12.81 35.46 5.47
N GLN A 431 11.87 34.73 6.08
CA GLN A 431 11.01 35.24 7.17
C GLN A 431 11.73 35.31 8.52
N HIS A 432 12.61 34.35 8.82
CA HIS A 432 13.26 34.22 10.15
C HIS A 432 14.80 34.07 10.05
N PRO A 433 15.51 34.98 9.36
CA PRO A 433 16.92 34.79 8.99
C PRO A 433 17.86 34.55 10.17
N ASP A 434 17.65 35.27 11.29
CA ASP A 434 18.55 35.23 12.44
C ASP A 434 18.10 34.24 13.54
N HIS A 435 16.97 33.54 13.36
CA HIS A 435 16.52 32.49 14.27
C HIS A 435 17.41 31.24 14.15
N GLU A 436 17.63 30.53 15.26
CA GLU A 436 18.32 29.24 15.26
C GLU A 436 17.51 28.18 14.49
N CYS A 437 18.18 27.48 13.58
CA CYS A 437 17.61 26.54 12.62
C CYS A 437 17.98 25.09 12.96
N TYR A 438 19.28 24.81 13.16
CA TYR A 438 19.77 23.49 13.55
C TYR A 438 20.98 23.57 14.49
N VAL A 439 21.08 22.60 15.41
CA VAL A 439 22.16 22.46 16.39
C VAL A 439 22.74 21.05 16.37
N PHE A 440 23.99 20.92 15.92
CA PHE A 440 24.72 19.65 15.89
C PHE A 440 25.67 19.58 17.08
N ARG A 441 25.14 19.09 18.22
CA ARG A 441 25.86 19.02 19.50
C ARG A 441 27.21 18.31 19.42
N SER A 442 27.28 17.20 18.67
CA SER A 442 28.51 16.42 18.45
C SER A 442 29.61 17.18 17.68
N GLU A 443 29.22 18.18 16.88
CA GLU A 443 30.13 19.01 16.09
C GLU A 443 30.30 20.41 16.69
N GLN A 444 29.61 20.71 17.80
CA GLN A 444 29.48 22.04 18.41
C GLN A 444 29.00 23.14 17.45
N LYS A 445 28.34 22.77 16.34
CA LYS A 445 27.80 23.73 15.35
C LYS A 445 26.38 24.15 15.72
N ARG A 446 26.12 25.46 15.60
CA ARG A 446 24.80 26.09 15.65
C ARG A 446 24.63 26.92 14.39
N TYR A 447 23.51 26.77 13.71
CA TYR A 447 23.19 27.54 12.51
C TYR A 447 21.93 28.38 12.73
N THR A 448 21.98 29.67 12.39
CA THR A 448 20.76 30.43 12.07
C THR A 448 20.24 30.06 10.69
N PHE A 449 18.96 30.30 10.38
CA PHE A 449 18.39 30.01 9.05
C PHE A 449 19.19 30.66 7.91
N LYS A 450 19.63 31.92 8.06
CA LYS A 450 20.48 32.64 7.11
C LYS A 450 21.83 31.96 6.91
N SER A 451 22.50 31.56 8.00
CA SER A 451 23.79 30.87 7.91
C SER A 451 23.66 29.47 7.28
N PHE A 452 22.58 28.74 7.59
CA PHE A 452 22.31 27.43 7.00
C PHE A 452 21.93 27.54 5.52
N LYS A 453 21.14 28.56 5.14
CA LYS A 453 20.80 28.84 3.74
C LYS A 453 22.04 29.13 2.91
N ASN A 454 22.98 29.93 3.43
CA ASN A 454 24.26 30.19 2.75
C ASN A 454 25.08 28.89 2.54
N GLU A 455 25.14 28.00 3.54
CA GLU A 455 25.81 26.69 3.43
C GLU A 455 25.14 25.83 2.35
N VAL A 456 23.81 25.75 2.38
CA VAL A 456 22.99 25.00 1.42
C VAL A 456 23.13 25.53 -0.01
N ASP A 457 23.11 26.85 -0.19
CA ASP A 457 23.25 27.48 -1.51
C ASP A 457 24.68 27.34 -2.06
N SER A 458 25.71 27.44 -1.21
CA SER A 458 27.11 27.17 -1.58
C SER A 458 27.33 25.71 -1.99
N LEU A 459 26.68 24.78 -1.30
CA LEU A 459 26.73 23.36 -1.62
C LEU A 459 25.96 23.02 -2.89
N ALA A 460 24.82 23.68 -3.13
CA ALA A 460 24.08 23.57 -4.39
C ALA A 460 24.91 24.10 -5.58
N ALA A 461 25.55 25.27 -5.44
CA ALA A 461 26.48 25.77 -6.46
C ALA A 461 27.63 24.79 -6.75
N SER A 462 28.14 24.11 -5.71
CA SER A 462 29.18 23.07 -5.86
C SER A 462 28.69 21.85 -6.65
N PHE A 463 27.45 21.39 -6.46
CA PHE A 463 26.86 20.32 -7.26
C PHE A 463 26.68 20.71 -8.73
N ILE A 464 26.22 21.94 -9.02
CA ILE A 464 26.12 22.45 -10.41
C ILE A 464 27.51 22.46 -11.06
N GLU A 465 28.53 22.94 -10.34
CA GLU A 465 29.90 23.00 -10.83
C GLU A 465 30.51 21.62 -11.13
N LEU A 466 30.14 20.61 -10.35
CA LEU A 466 30.46 19.20 -10.59
C LEU A 466 29.58 18.53 -11.67
N GLY A 467 28.85 19.34 -12.46
CA GLY A 467 28.06 18.89 -13.59
C GLY A 467 26.84 18.05 -13.23
N PHE A 468 26.30 18.14 -12.01
CA PHE A 468 25.05 17.47 -11.65
C PHE A 468 23.83 18.21 -12.22
N GLU A 469 22.96 17.46 -12.88
CA GLU A 469 21.73 17.93 -13.51
C GLU A 469 20.49 17.38 -12.76
N LYS A 470 19.35 18.05 -12.91
CA LYS A 470 18.08 17.63 -12.30
C LYS A 470 17.76 16.16 -12.64
N GLY A 471 17.52 15.35 -11.62
CA GLY A 471 17.28 13.90 -11.75
C GLY A 471 18.51 13.02 -11.56
N ASP A 472 19.72 13.59 -11.53
CA ASP A 472 20.94 12.84 -11.22
C ASP A 472 20.94 12.34 -9.76
N ARG A 473 21.60 11.19 -9.56
CA ARG A 473 21.70 10.50 -8.27
C ARG A 473 23.11 10.64 -7.71
N PHE A 474 23.23 10.95 -6.43
CA PHE A 474 24.52 10.92 -5.73
C PHE A 474 24.45 10.10 -4.46
N ALA A 475 25.45 9.26 -4.24
CA ALA A 475 25.60 8.46 -3.04
C ALA A 475 26.15 9.31 -1.89
N VAL A 476 25.49 9.25 -0.73
CA VAL A 476 25.99 9.83 0.52
C VAL A 476 26.31 8.68 1.46
N TRP A 477 27.60 8.40 1.62
CA TRP A 477 28.12 7.34 2.47
C TRP A 477 28.74 7.93 3.74
N LEU A 478 27.94 8.75 4.44
CA LEU A 478 28.34 9.56 5.58
C LEU A 478 27.55 9.22 6.85
N PRO A 479 28.16 9.37 8.04
CA PRO A 479 27.41 9.37 9.30
C PRO A 479 26.41 10.54 9.39
N ASN A 480 25.67 10.60 10.48
CA ASN A 480 24.74 11.70 10.75
C ASN A 480 25.50 12.98 11.14
N THR A 481 25.90 13.77 10.14
CA THR A 481 26.60 15.05 10.31
C THR A 481 25.76 16.25 9.83
N SER A 482 26.17 17.46 10.19
CA SER A 482 25.55 18.70 9.71
C SER A 482 25.56 18.84 8.19
N GLU A 483 26.65 18.43 7.53
CA GLU A 483 26.78 18.44 6.08
C GLU A 483 25.76 17.50 5.42
N ASN A 484 25.47 16.35 6.05
CA ASN A 484 24.48 15.38 5.56
C ASN A 484 23.05 15.97 5.53
N VAL A 485 22.75 16.92 6.44
CA VAL A 485 21.49 17.67 6.43
C VAL A 485 21.53 18.77 5.37
N ALA A 486 22.62 19.55 5.29
CA ALA A 486 22.79 20.57 4.23
C ALA A 486 22.67 19.98 2.81
N MET A 487 23.26 18.80 2.56
CA MET A 487 23.14 18.05 1.31
C MET A 487 21.69 17.74 0.92
N THR A 488 20.82 17.51 1.91
CA THR A 488 19.40 17.19 1.63
C THR A 488 18.69 18.41 1.07
N PHE A 489 18.90 19.60 1.66
CA PHE A 489 18.33 20.84 1.15
C PHE A 489 18.95 21.26 -0.18
N ALA A 490 20.27 21.15 -0.34
CA ALA A 490 20.99 21.46 -1.58
C ALA A 490 20.52 20.56 -2.75
N ALA A 491 20.38 19.25 -2.50
CA ALA A 491 19.81 18.32 -3.46
C ALA A 491 18.37 18.69 -3.85
N SER A 492 17.53 19.02 -2.85
CA SER A 492 16.13 19.39 -3.10
C SER A 492 15.97 20.67 -3.92
N LYS A 493 16.88 21.65 -3.80
CA LYS A 493 16.90 22.88 -4.62
C LYS A 493 17.16 22.60 -6.09
N LEU A 494 18.08 21.66 -6.36
CA LEU A 494 18.51 21.30 -7.71
C LEU A 494 17.67 20.18 -8.35
N GLY A 495 16.82 19.52 -7.56
CA GLY A 495 16.11 18.32 -7.98
C GLY A 495 17.03 17.10 -8.15
N LEU A 496 18.11 17.02 -7.37
CA LEU A 496 18.98 15.85 -7.29
C LEU A 496 18.40 14.79 -6.35
N ILE A 497 18.68 13.53 -6.65
CA ILE A 497 18.22 12.38 -5.87
C ILE A 497 19.36 11.92 -4.95
N LYS A 498 19.27 12.32 -3.68
CA LYS A 498 20.20 11.91 -2.63
C LYS A 498 19.99 10.43 -2.27
N VAL A 499 21.02 9.61 -2.43
CA VAL A 499 21.01 8.17 -2.13
C VAL A 499 21.81 7.94 -0.84
N ASN A 500 21.13 7.83 0.30
CA ASN A 500 21.79 7.54 1.58
C ASN A 500 22.27 6.07 1.58
N ILE A 501 23.58 5.85 1.67
CA ILE A 501 24.19 4.53 1.82
C ILE A 501 24.62 4.35 3.28
N ASN A 502 24.31 3.20 3.87
CA ASN A 502 24.68 2.88 5.24
C ASN A 502 26.22 2.96 5.42
N PRO A 503 26.75 3.83 6.31
CA PRO A 503 28.18 3.95 6.58
C PRO A 503 28.89 2.65 6.97
N ALA A 504 28.14 1.65 7.46
CA ALA A 504 28.67 0.34 7.81
C ALA A 504 28.95 -0.61 6.63
N TYR A 505 28.48 -0.30 5.42
CA TYR A 505 28.65 -1.18 4.25
C TYR A 505 30.12 -1.31 3.83
N VAL A 506 30.54 -2.52 3.47
CA VAL A 506 31.89 -2.80 2.94
C VAL A 506 31.90 -2.86 1.41
N GLY A 507 33.08 -2.95 0.80
CA GLY A 507 33.32 -2.72 -0.64
C GLY A 507 32.26 -3.29 -1.60
N ARG A 508 31.92 -4.59 -1.53
CA ARG A 508 30.92 -5.22 -2.41
C ARG A 508 29.48 -4.71 -2.21
N GLU A 509 29.11 -4.38 -0.96
CA GLU A 509 27.77 -3.87 -0.63
C GLU A 509 27.62 -2.43 -1.12
N LEU A 510 28.68 -1.64 -0.94
CA LEU A 510 28.81 -0.28 -1.46
C LEU A 510 28.74 -0.27 -3.00
N GLU A 511 29.56 -1.09 -3.66
CA GLU A 511 29.57 -1.32 -5.11
C GLU A 511 28.18 -1.68 -5.65
N TYR A 512 27.53 -2.69 -5.05
CA TYR A 512 26.19 -3.13 -5.46
C TYR A 512 25.15 -2.00 -5.33
N CYS A 513 25.18 -1.24 -4.24
CA CYS A 513 24.25 -0.12 -4.04
C CYS A 513 24.47 1.03 -5.03
N ILE A 514 25.72 1.42 -5.28
CA ILE A 514 26.05 2.48 -6.25
C ILE A 514 25.64 2.03 -7.66
N ASN A 515 25.91 0.79 -8.03
CA ASN A 515 25.57 0.24 -9.36
C ASN A 515 24.07 0.09 -9.57
N LYS A 516 23.36 -0.56 -8.64
CA LYS A 516 21.91 -0.78 -8.74
C LYS A 516 21.11 0.52 -8.86
N VAL A 517 21.60 1.57 -8.21
CA VAL A 517 20.95 2.88 -8.20
C VAL A 517 21.50 3.80 -9.29
N GLY A 518 22.64 3.48 -9.92
CA GLY A 518 23.25 4.29 -10.97
C GLY A 518 23.53 5.72 -10.48
N CYS A 519 24.38 5.86 -9.47
CA CYS A 519 24.80 7.15 -8.94
C CYS A 519 25.94 7.77 -9.78
N LYS A 520 25.79 9.05 -10.15
CA LYS A 520 26.76 9.84 -10.93
C LYS A 520 27.96 10.34 -10.11
N GLY A 521 27.86 10.29 -8.79
CA GLY A 521 28.98 10.53 -7.87
C GLY A 521 28.70 10.05 -6.46
N ILE A 522 29.72 10.11 -5.61
CA ILE A 522 29.69 9.68 -4.21
C ILE A 522 30.39 10.70 -3.30
N ILE A 523 29.84 10.87 -2.10
CA ILE A 523 30.39 11.67 -1.00
C ILE A 523 30.72 10.72 0.15
N LEU A 524 31.99 10.75 0.58
CA LEU A 524 32.60 9.82 1.55
C LEU A 524 33.55 10.58 2.49
N PRO A 525 33.76 10.14 3.74
CA PRO A 525 34.50 10.92 4.72
C PRO A 525 36.03 10.83 4.56
N PRO A 526 36.78 11.90 4.88
CA PRO A 526 38.25 11.92 4.80
C PRO A 526 38.89 10.75 5.54
N ALA A 527 38.52 10.56 6.81
CA ALA A 527 38.80 9.39 7.63
C ALA A 527 37.95 9.48 8.91
N VAL A 528 37.11 8.49 9.19
CA VAL A 528 36.46 8.36 10.50
C VAL A 528 37.19 7.26 11.28
N LYS A 529 37.56 7.52 12.54
CA LYS A 529 38.34 6.60 13.40
C LYS A 529 37.71 5.21 13.67
N VAL A 530 36.53 4.92 13.11
CA VAL A 530 35.75 3.70 13.36
C VAL A 530 35.64 2.82 12.11
N ILE A 531 35.71 3.41 10.91
CA ILE A 531 35.64 2.72 9.62
C ILE A 531 36.57 3.46 8.66
N GLU A 532 37.54 2.76 8.08
CA GLU A 532 38.41 3.30 7.03
C GLU A 532 37.66 3.44 5.69
N SER A 533 36.60 4.24 5.63
CA SER A 533 35.75 4.36 4.44
C SER A 533 36.56 4.71 3.19
N LEU A 534 37.57 5.59 3.31
CA LEU A 534 38.49 5.90 2.22
C LEU A 534 39.39 4.72 1.80
N SER A 535 39.83 3.84 2.72
CA SER A 535 40.64 2.66 2.37
C SER A 535 39.78 1.54 1.75
N ILE A 536 38.52 1.42 2.17
CA ILE A 536 37.53 0.53 1.56
C ILE A 536 37.24 1.02 0.13
N PHE A 537 37.02 2.33 -0.04
CA PHE A 537 36.74 2.93 -1.35
C PHE A 537 37.94 2.85 -2.31
N ARG A 538 39.17 3.08 -1.83
CA ARG A 538 40.42 2.86 -2.60
C ARG A 538 40.61 1.41 -3.01
N ARG A 539 40.28 0.44 -2.16
CA ARG A 539 40.33 -0.99 -2.52
C ARG A 539 39.28 -1.38 -3.55
N LEU A 540 38.14 -0.70 -3.55
CA LEU A 540 37.09 -0.89 -4.56
C LEU A 540 37.46 -0.22 -5.88
N VAL A 541 38.01 1.00 -5.83
CA VAL A 541 38.41 1.80 -6.99
C VAL A 541 39.90 2.14 -6.88
N PRO A 542 40.83 1.22 -7.21
CA PRO A 542 42.27 1.48 -7.11
C PRO A 542 42.74 2.59 -8.07
N GLU A 543 41.95 2.90 -9.10
CA GLU A 543 42.19 4.06 -9.99
C GLU A 543 42.20 5.40 -9.24
N LEU A 544 41.64 5.48 -8.03
CA LEU A 544 41.60 6.69 -7.21
C LEU A 544 42.98 7.26 -6.88
N ASP A 545 43.96 6.39 -6.65
CA ASP A 545 45.30 6.79 -6.21
C ASP A 545 46.15 7.35 -7.36
N GLN A 546 45.67 7.22 -8.60
CA GLN A 546 46.25 7.81 -9.81
C GLN A 546 45.37 8.93 -10.39
N HIS A 547 44.26 9.28 -9.72
CA HIS A 547 43.25 10.19 -10.26
C HIS A 547 43.59 11.67 -10.02
N THR A 548 43.53 12.47 -11.08
CA THR A 548 43.66 13.93 -10.98
C THR A 548 42.35 14.53 -10.46
N ILE A 549 42.38 15.05 -9.24
CA ILE A 549 41.20 15.62 -8.59
C ILE A 549 40.68 16.85 -9.39
N GLY A 550 39.36 16.99 -9.49
CA GLY A 550 38.69 17.94 -10.38
C GLY A 550 38.49 17.42 -11.81
N ARG A 551 38.85 16.17 -12.11
CA ARG A 551 38.44 15.45 -13.32
C ARG A 551 37.40 14.38 -13.00
N GLU A 552 36.68 13.93 -14.03
CA GLU A 552 35.83 12.75 -13.97
C GLU A 552 36.70 11.51 -13.70
N LEU A 553 36.41 10.81 -12.62
CA LEU A 553 36.99 9.50 -12.32
C LEU A 553 36.45 8.49 -13.34
N SER A 554 37.30 7.59 -13.83
CA SER A 554 36.85 6.43 -14.60
C SER A 554 37.11 5.19 -13.75
N SER A 555 36.05 4.49 -13.36
CA SER A 555 36.12 3.28 -12.56
C SER A 555 35.74 2.06 -13.40
N LYS A 556 36.39 0.92 -13.15
CA LYS A 556 36.03 -0.36 -13.78
C LYS A 556 34.84 -1.06 -13.11
N VAL A 557 34.46 -0.63 -11.90
CA VAL A 557 33.48 -1.34 -11.04
C VAL A 557 32.33 -0.47 -10.56
N LEU A 558 32.41 0.86 -10.69
CA LEU A 558 31.29 1.76 -10.42
C LEU A 558 30.65 2.23 -11.75
N PRO A 559 29.40 2.74 -11.72
CA PRO A 559 28.72 3.24 -12.92
C PRO A 559 29.56 4.29 -13.62
N THR A 560 29.85 4.05 -14.90
CA THR A 560 30.49 5.03 -15.80
C THR A 560 29.43 5.86 -16.52
#